data_AF-A0A377HZX7-F1
#
_entry.id   AF-A0A377HZX7-F1
#
_cell.length_a   1.000
_cell.length_b   1.000
_cell.length_c   1.000
_cell.angle_alpha   90.00
_cell.angle_beta   90.00
_cell.angle_gamma   90.00
#
_symmetry.space_group_name_H-M   'P 1'
#
loop_
_entity.id
_entity.type
_entity.pdbx_description
1 polymer ?
#
loop_
_entity_poly.entity_id
_entity_poly.type
_entity_poly.pdbx_seq_one_letter_code
_entity_poly.pdbx_strand_id
1 'polypeptide(L)'
;MAHFYEYLEFSSDEDRENQLDVYVGIGLSPETEAKIKAMNVSGDWLVMAEPYCPDCVEVVAYFQRITKLNPNINVKYVSCKDNKERKHFDSDEQQQAVIAAQKIPSIFDIRNGKTELVLNEFPAFLKAKMEANPEQFDELKADFRMGKFGKEVEVELVEILTK
;
A
#
# COMPACT_ATOMS: atom_id res chain seq x y z
N MET A 1 -14.77 -5.32 4.33
CA MET A 1 -13.38 -5.15 3.86
C MET A 1 -12.67 -6.48 3.96
N ALA A 2 -11.68 -6.69 3.10
CA ALA A 2 -10.86 -7.89 3.02
C ALA A 2 -9.57 -7.75 3.83
N HIS A 3 -9.03 -8.85 4.32
CA HIS A 3 -7.63 -9.00 4.73
C HIS A 3 -6.75 -9.38 3.53
N PHE A 4 -5.43 -9.42 3.70
CA PHE A 4 -4.49 -9.61 2.59
C PHE A 4 -4.79 -10.83 1.71
N TYR A 5 -5.05 -12.01 2.28
CA TYR A 5 -5.36 -13.19 1.47
C TYR A 5 -6.69 -13.08 0.72
N GLU A 6 -7.67 -12.36 1.26
CA GLU A 6 -8.94 -12.09 0.57
C GLU A 6 -8.77 -11.03 -0.52
N TYR A 7 -7.84 -10.08 -0.33
CA TYR A 7 -7.45 -9.10 -1.36
C TYR A 7 -6.86 -9.78 -2.60
N LEU A 8 -6.08 -10.85 -2.43
CA LEU A 8 -5.52 -11.59 -3.55
C LEU A 8 -6.59 -12.18 -4.48
N GLU A 9 -7.79 -12.44 -3.94
CA GLU A 9 -8.94 -12.97 -4.69
C GLU A 9 -9.72 -11.88 -5.45
N PHE A 10 -9.27 -10.62 -5.42
CA PHE A 10 -9.89 -9.55 -6.21
C PHE A 10 -9.64 -9.69 -7.72
N SER A 11 -8.70 -10.57 -8.09
CA SER A 11 -8.25 -10.75 -9.47
C SER A 11 -8.05 -12.22 -9.85
N SER A 12 -7.34 -12.49 -10.93
CA SER A 12 -7.09 -13.84 -11.42
C SER A 12 -6.06 -14.60 -10.56
N ASP A 13 -5.99 -15.93 -10.71
CA ASP A 13 -4.96 -16.74 -10.07
C ASP A 13 -3.53 -16.32 -10.47
N GLU A 14 -3.33 -15.88 -11.72
CA GLU A 14 -2.03 -15.41 -12.21
C GLU A 14 -1.60 -14.12 -11.49
N ASP A 15 -2.52 -13.17 -11.35
CA ASP A 15 -2.26 -11.91 -10.62
C ASP A 15 -2.00 -12.17 -9.13
N ARG A 16 -2.75 -13.12 -8.52
CA ARG A 16 -2.53 -13.59 -7.14
C ARG A 16 -1.14 -14.18 -6.96
N GLU A 17 -0.73 -15.08 -7.86
CA GLU A 17 0.58 -15.73 -7.81
C GLU A 17 1.71 -14.71 -7.97
N ASN A 18 1.61 -13.81 -8.93
CA ASN A 18 2.57 -12.72 -9.13
C ASN A 18 2.69 -11.81 -7.88
N GLN A 19 1.56 -11.42 -7.29
CA GLN A 19 1.54 -10.61 -6.07
C GLN A 19 2.20 -11.34 -4.87
N LEU A 20 2.00 -12.66 -4.76
CA LEU A 20 2.60 -13.49 -3.72
C LEU A 20 4.11 -13.66 -3.92
N ASP A 21 4.55 -13.86 -5.16
CA ASP A 21 5.97 -14.02 -5.50
C ASP A 21 6.77 -12.77 -5.11
N VAL A 22 6.27 -11.58 -5.48
CA VAL A 22 6.90 -10.31 -5.07
C VAL A 22 6.86 -10.16 -3.54
N TYR A 23 5.72 -10.43 -2.90
CA TYR A 23 5.57 -10.37 -1.44
C TYR A 23 6.57 -11.27 -0.69
N VAL A 24 6.80 -12.50 -1.18
CA VAL A 24 7.75 -13.44 -0.58
C VAL A 24 9.20 -13.06 -0.87
N GLY A 25 9.46 -12.47 -2.05
CA GLY A 25 10.79 -12.03 -2.47
C GLY A 25 11.34 -10.81 -1.72
N ILE A 26 10.48 -10.04 -1.05
CA ILE A 26 10.90 -8.85 -0.29
C ILE A 26 11.68 -9.25 0.97
N GLY A 27 12.94 -8.84 1.02
CA GLY A 27 13.77 -8.83 2.21
C GLY A 27 13.83 -7.43 2.81
N LEU A 28 13.20 -7.25 3.98
CA LEU A 28 13.24 -5.98 4.71
C LEU A 28 14.59 -5.80 5.41
N SER A 29 15.01 -4.56 5.61
CA SER A 29 16.22 -4.29 6.38
C SER A 29 16.06 -4.66 7.86
N PRO A 30 17.16 -5.07 8.55
CA PRO A 30 17.11 -5.36 9.99
C PRO A 30 16.67 -4.14 10.83
N GLU A 31 16.99 -2.93 10.37
CA GLU A 31 16.58 -1.69 11.02
C GLU A 31 15.07 -1.51 10.97
N THR A 32 14.46 -1.68 9.78
CA THR A 32 13.00 -1.66 9.62
C THR A 32 12.34 -2.73 10.49
N GLU A 33 12.88 -3.95 10.48
CA GLU A 33 12.33 -5.02 11.30
C GLU A 33 12.31 -4.67 12.79
N ALA A 34 13.44 -4.16 13.31
CA ALA A 34 13.55 -3.78 14.70
C ALA A 34 12.62 -2.61 15.04
N LYS A 35 12.58 -1.58 14.17
CA LYS A 35 11.76 -0.39 14.38
C LYS A 35 10.27 -0.73 14.44
N ILE A 36 9.79 -1.52 13.49
CA ILE A 36 8.35 -1.83 13.38
C ILE A 36 7.90 -2.78 14.50
N LYS A 37 8.71 -3.79 14.85
CA LYS A 37 8.40 -4.70 15.98
C LYS A 37 8.36 -3.98 17.32
N ALA A 38 9.14 -2.91 17.49
CA ALA A 38 9.20 -2.14 18.74
C ALA A 38 8.06 -1.10 18.89
N MET A 39 7.24 -0.87 17.85
CA MET A 39 6.13 0.06 17.92
C MET A 39 5.03 -0.44 18.86
N ASN A 40 4.69 0.35 19.86
CA ASN A 40 3.57 0.08 20.78
C ASN A 40 2.25 0.76 20.34
N VAL A 41 2.24 1.39 19.18
CA VAL A 41 1.06 2.10 18.66
C VAL A 41 0.24 1.13 17.82
N SER A 42 -1.05 1.04 18.11
CA SER A 42 -2.03 0.38 17.26
C SER A 42 -2.46 1.32 16.13
N GLY A 43 -2.56 0.81 14.91
CA GLY A 43 -3.02 1.58 13.75
C GLY A 43 -3.94 0.76 12.87
N ASP A 44 -5.10 1.34 12.52
CA ASP A 44 -5.99 0.81 11.51
C ASP A 44 -5.66 1.46 10.16
N TRP A 45 -5.53 0.64 9.14
CA TRP A 45 -5.15 1.08 7.79
C TRP A 45 -6.13 0.51 6.78
N LEU A 46 -6.42 1.30 5.76
CA LEU A 46 -7.18 0.86 4.60
C LEU A 46 -6.33 1.02 3.34
N VAL A 47 -6.40 0.03 2.47
CA VAL A 47 -5.75 0.05 1.16
C VAL A 47 -6.80 -0.16 0.06
N MET A 48 -6.89 0.77 -0.87
CA MET A 48 -7.61 0.58 -2.13
C MET A 48 -6.61 0.13 -3.20
N ALA A 49 -6.73 -1.11 -3.66
CA ALA A 49 -5.76 -1.72 -4.58
C ALA A 49 -6.38 -2.89 -5.35
N GLU A 50 -5.70 -3.32 -6.40
CA GLU A 50 -6.07 -4.46 -7.24
C GLU A 50 -4.81 -5.28 -7.58
N PRO A 51 -4.82 -6.62 -7.45
CA PRO A 51 -3.63 -7.45 -7.73
C PRO A 51 -3.08 -7.34 -9.16
N TYR A 52 -3.94 -7.08 -10.16
CA TYR A 52 -3.52 -6.91 -11.56
C TYR A 52 -2.75 -5.60 -11.82
N CYS A 53 -2.79 -4.64 -10.88
CA CYS A 53 -2.17 -3.33 -11.08
C CYS A 53 -0.67 -3.41 -10.72
N PRO A 54 0.25 -3.14 -11.67
CA PRO A 54 1.69 -3.26 -11.40
C PRO A 54 2.18 -2.33 -10.28
N ASP A 55 1.55 -1.18 -10.11
CA ASP A 55 1.90 -0.24 -9.04
C ASP A 55 1.43 -0.78 -7.68
N CYS A 56 0.29 -1.49 -7.65
CA CYS A 56 -0.19 -2.18 -6.46
C CYS A 56 0.74 -3.32 -6.07
N VAL A 57 1.25 -4.08 -7.04
CA VAL A 57 2.16 -5.21 -6.78
C VAL A 57 3.31 -4.80 -5.89
N GLU A 58 4.02 -3.73 -6.24
CA GLU A 58 5.15 -3.21 -5.46
C GLU A 58 4.72 -2.65 -4.10
N VAL A 59 3.80 -1.68 -4.09
CA VAL A 59 3.43 -0.98 -2.84
C VAL A 59 2.77 -1.92 -1.84
N VAL A 60 1.81 -2.72 -2.28
CA VAL A 60 1.05 -3.62 -1.40
C VAL A 60 1.95 -4.72 -0.85
N ALA A 61 2.87 -5.25 -1.67
CA ALA A 61 3.82 -6.26 -1.20
C ALA A 61 4.69 -5.71 -0.07
N TYR A 62 5.34 -4.55 -0.25
CA TYR A 62 6.14 -3.94 0.81
C TYR A 62 5.29 -3.57 2.03
N PHE A 63 4.16 -2.89 1.82
CA PHE A 63 3.32 -2.44 2.92
C PHE A 63 2.82 -3.62 3.76
N GLN A 64 2.30 -4.67 3.13
CA GLN A 64 1.87 -5.87 3.84
C GLN A 64 3.03 -6.58 4.54
N ARG A 65 4.23 -6.58 3.94
CA ARG A 65 5.40 -7.23 4.56
C ARG A 65 5.84 -6.51 5.83
N ILE A 66 5.84 -5.19 5.78
CA ILE A 66 6.19 -4.33 6.91
C ILE A 66 5.14 -4.46 8.02
N THR A 67 3.85 -4.29 7.69
CA THR A 67 2.77 -4.29 8.71
C THR A 67 2.61 -5.65 9.41
N LYS A 68 2.87 -6.77 8.72
CA LYS A 68 2.84 -8.12 9.31
C LYS A 68 3.87 -8.31 10.44
N LEU A 69 4.91 -7.47 10.53
CA LEU A 69 5.88 -7.54 11.61
C LEU A 69 5.31 -7.09 12.96
N ASN A 70 4.20 -6.34 12.98
CA ASN A 70 3.59 -5.85 14.20
C ASN A 70 2.09 -6.19 14.26
N PRO A 71 1.66 -7.07 15.20
CA PRO A 71 0.27 -7.48 15.31
C PRO A 71 -0.70 -6.37 15.74
N ASN A 72 -0.19 -5.21 16.19
CA ASN A 72 -1.02 -4.05 16.54
C ASN A 72 -1.42 -3.22 15.30
N ILE A 73 -0.86 -3.54 14.13
CA ILE A 73 -1.21 -2.89 12.87
C ILE A 73 -2.25 -3.75 12.14
N ASN A 74 -3.43 -3.19 11.93
CA ASN A 74 -4.52 -3.85 11.24
C ASN A 74 -4.69 -3.24 9.84
N VAL A 75 -4.55 -4.06 8.80
CA VAL A 75 -4.70 -3.62 7.41
C VAL A 75 -5.92 -4.27 6.80
N LYS A 76 -6.80 -3.44 6.25
CA LYS A 76 -7.98 -3.82 5.48
C LYS A 76 -7.82 -3.39 4.02
N TYR A 77 -8.46 -4.10 3.11
CA TYR A 77 -8.39 -3.89 1.68
C TYR A 77 -9.79 -3.71 1.08
N VAL A 78 -9.88 -2.87 0.04
CA VAL A 78 -11.09 -2.66 -0.75
C VAL A 78 -10.75 -2.58 -2.24
N SER A 79 -11.57 -3.22 -3.08
CA SER A 79 -11.40 -3.19 -4.54
C SER A 79 -11.94 -1.88 -5.12
N CYS A 80 -11.52 -1.55 -6.34
CA CYS A 80 -12.07 -0.43 -7.09
C CYS A 80 -13.55 -0.62 -7.43
N LYS A 81 -14.01 -1.87 -7.59
CA LYS A 81 -15.41 -2.20 -7.90
C LYS A 81 -16.32 -1.98 -6.69
N ASP A 82 -15.77 -2.24 -5.50
CA ASP A 82 -16.47 -2.22 -4.23
C ASP A 82 -16.43 -0.85 -3.54
N ASN A 83 -15.62 0.10 -4.02
CA ASN A 83 -15.37 1.36 -3.30
C ASN A 83 -16.61 2.27 -3.13
N LYS A 84 -17.68 2.02 -3.90
CA LYS A 84 -18.97 2.72 -3.78
C LYS A 84 -20.00 1.95 -2.94
N GLU A 85 -19.72 0.72 -2.53
CA GLU A 85 -20.67 -0.06 -1.75
C GLU A 85 -20.45 0.17 -0.25
N ARG A 86 -21.42 0.83 0.41
CA ARG A 86 -21.32 1.25 1.81
C ARG A 86 -21.00 0.12 2.80
N LYS A 87 -21.41 -1.11 2.49
CA LYS A 87 -21.18 -2.30 3.34
C LYS A 87 -19.71 -2.62 3.58
N HIS A 88 -18.81 -2.07 2.75
CA HIS A 88 -17.37 -2.29 2.86
C HIS A 88 -16.65 -1.25 3.71
N PHE A 89 -17.34 -0.32 4.37
CA PHE A 89 -16.72 0.75 5.13
C PHE A 89 -17.23 0.78 6.57
N ASP A 90 -16.40 1.21 7.50
CA ASP A 90 -16.78 1.38 8.90
C ASP A 90 -17.51 2.73 9.09
N SER A 91 -17.20 3.74 8.26
CA SER A 91 -17.84 5.06 8.30
C SER A 91 -18.08 5.66 6.90
N ASP A 92 -18.96 6.66 6.83
CA ASP A 92 -19.20 7.41 5.59
C ASP A 92 -17.96 8.23 5.19
N GLU A 93 -17.23 8.77 6.17
CA GLU A 93 -15.98 9.50 5.95
C GLU A 93 -14.94 8.63 5.26
N GLN A 94 -14.77 7.39 5.73
CA GLN A 94 -13.84 6.43 5.14
C GLN A 94 -14.21 6.15 3.68
N GLN A 95 -15.49 5.94 3.39
CA GLN A 95 -15.96 5.72 2.03
C GLN A 95 -15.68 6.93 1.13
N GLN A 96 -15.99 8.15 1.59
CA GLN A 96 -15.77 9.36 0.80
C GLN A 96 -14.28 9.60 0.53
N ALA A 97 -13.41 9.35 1.51
CA ALA A 97 -11.96 9.45 1.32
C ALA A 97 -11.46 8.49 0.22
N VAL A 98 -11.95 7.25 0.22
CA VAL A 98 -11.60 6.26 -0.81
C VAL A 98 -12.11 6.66 -2.18
N ILE A 99 -13.37 7.10 -2.30
CA ILE A 99 -13.94 7.59 -3.57
C ILE A 99 -13.13 8.79 -4.10
N ALA A 100 -12.68 9.68 -3.21
CA ALA A 100 -11.94 10.88 -3.58
C ALA A 100 -10.49 10.61 -4.04
N ALA A 101 -9.87 9.50 -3.65
CA ALA A 101 -8.47 9.22 -4.00
C ALA A 101 -8.25 8.95 -5.49
N GLN A 102 -9.27 8.43 -6.19
CA GLN A 102 -9.35 8.20 -7.64
C GLN A 102 -8.31 7.24 -8.26
N LYS A 103 -7.16 7.00 -7.62
CA LYS A 103 -6.09 6.15 -8.14
C LYS A 103 -5.71 5.03 -7.17
N ILE A 104 -5.07 4.00 -7.71
CA ILE A 104 -4.56 2.86 -6.94
C ILE A 104 -3.06 2.66 -7.21
N PRO A 105 -2.31 2.09 -6.26
CA PRO A 105 -2.71 1.82 -4.88
C PRO A 105 -2.93 3.13 -4.11
N SER A 106 -3.91 3.15 -3.21
CA SER A 106 -4.08 4.24 -2.24
C SER A 106 -4.07 3.67 -0.83
N ILE A 107 -3.28 4.27 0.06
CA ILE A 107 -3.18 3.88 1.47
C ILE A 107 -3.75 5.00 2.34
N PHE A 108 -4.58 4.61 3.30
CA PHE A 108 -5.23 5.50 4.23
C PHE A 108 -4.87 5.14 5.67
N ASP A 109 -4.49 6.14 6.46
CA ASP A 109 -4.32 6.05 7.91
C ASP A 109 -5.65 6.37 8.59
N ILE A 110 -6.09 5.48 9.48
CA ILE A 110 -7.37 5.61 10.18
C ILE A 110 -7.09 5.80 11.67
N ARG A 111 -7.26 7.05 12.14
CA ARG A 111 -7.01 7.41 13.53
C ARG A 111 -8.09 8.37 14.03
N ASN A 112 -8.58 8.10 15.24
CA ASN A 112 -9.54 8.98 15.94
C ASN A 112 -10.77 9.34 15.09
N GLY A 113 -11.28 8.38 14.31
CA GLY A 113 -12.43 8.55 13.42
C GLY A 113 -12.11 9.25 12.09
N LYS A 114 -10.89 9.75 11.89
CA LYS A 114 -10.46 10.37 10.64
C LYS A 114 -9.86 9.36 9.67
N THR A 115 -10.08 9.57 8.38
CA THR A 115 -9.44 8.79 7.30
C THR A 115 -8.55 9.70 6.46
N GLU A 116 -7.24 9.56 6.60
CA GLU A 116 -6.24 10.39 5.92
C GLU A 116 -5.57 9.62 4.78
N LEU A 117 -5.58 10.17 3.55
CA LEU A 117 -4.86 9.61 2.41
C LEU A 117 -3.37 9.92 2.55
N VAL A 118 -2.54 8.88 2.71
CA VAL A 118 -1.10 9.01 2.94
C VAL A 118 -0.23 8.58 1.76
N LEU A 119 -0.77 7.77 0.85
CA LEU A 119 -0.14 7.37 -0.41
C LEU A 119 -1.22 7.29 -1.49
N ASN A 120 -0.92 7.81 -2.69
CA ASN A 120 -1.84 7.77 -3.84
C ASN A 120 -1.07 7.50 -5.13
N GLU A 121 -1.26 6.33 -5.74
CA GLU A 121 -0.56 5.78 -6.93
C GLU A 121 0.93 5.50 -6.68
N PHE A 122 1.75 6.55 -6.56
CA PHE A 122 3.20 6.44 -6.38
C PHE A 122 3.65 6.99 -5.02
N PRO A 123 4.72 6.41 -4.43
CA PRO A 123 5.44 7.02 -3.32
C PRO A 123 5.89 8.45 -3.63
N ALA A 124 5.93 9.30 -2.61
CA ALA A 124 6.31 10.71 -2.72
C ALA A 124 7.73 10.90 -3.27
N PHE A 125 8.69 10.06 -2.87
CA PHE A 125 10.06 10.12 -3.41
C PHE A 125 10.07 9.89 -4.92
N LEU A 126 9.23 8.97 -5.42
CA LEU A 126 9.18 8.63 -6.84
C LEU A 126 8.51 9.73 -7.64
N LYS A 127 7.42 10.32 -7.12
CA LYS A 127 6.78 11.50 -7.73
C LYS A 127 7.77 12.66 -7.87
N ALA A 128 8.54 12.95 -6.82
CA ALA A 128 9.56 13.99 -6.87
C ALA A 128 10.63 13.69 -7.93
N LYS A 129 11.08 12.44 -8.06
CA LYS A 129 12.03 12.03 -9.13
C LYS A 129 11.42 12.21 -10.53
N MET A 130 10.16 11.83 -10.72
CA MET A 130 9.43 11.96 -11.99
C MET A 130 9.19 13.41 -12.38
N GLU A 131 8.85 14.28 -11.42
CA GLU A 131 8.68 15.72 -11.65
C GLU A 131 10.01 16.41 -11.99
N ALA A 132 11.10 15.98 -11.37
CA ALA A 132 12.43 16.53 -11.63
C ALA A 132 13.03 16.06 -12.97
N ASN A 133 12.62 14.89 -13.47
CA ASN A 133 13.15 14.28 -14.71
C ASN A 133 11.99 13.81 -15.60
N PRO A 134 11.16 14.72 -16.13
CA PRO A 134 9.94 14.37 -16.87
C PRO A 134 10.22 13.53 -18.13
N GLU A 135 11.40 13.67 -18.74
CA GLU A 135 11.85 12.86 -19.88
C GLU A 135 12.13 11.40 -19.52
N GLN A 136 12.35 11.10 -18.23
CA GLN A 136 12.57 9.75 -17.70
C GLN A 136 11.32 9.15 -17.05
N PHE A 137 10.14 9.79 -17.18
CA PHE A 137 8.93 9.36 -16.49
C PHE A 137 8.62 7.87 -16.67
N ASP A 138 8.62 7.40 -17.93
CA ASP A 138 8.30 6.00 -18.25
C ASP A 138 9.40 5.03 -17.78
N GLU A 139 10.67 5.44 -17.82
CA GLU A 139 11.79 4.65 -17.33
C GLU A 139 11.74 4.50 -15.81
N LEU A 140 11.55 5.60 -15.08
CA LEU A 140 11.40 5.60 -13.62
C LEU A 140 10.20 4.76 -13.18
N LYS A 141 9.09 4.84 -13.93
CA LYS A 141 7.90 4.02 -13.69
C LYS A 141 8.15 2.53 -13.93
N ALA A 142 8.85 2.19 -15.01
CA ALA A 142 9.23 0.80 -15.30
C ALA A 142 10.18 0.25 -14.24
N ASP A 143 11.20 1.03 -13.85
CA ASP A 143 12.18 0.68 -12.83
C ASP A 143 11.53 0.45 -11.46
N PHE A 144 10.53 1.27 -11.11
CA PHE A 144 9.70 1.07 -9.94
C PHE A 144 8.97 -0.26 -9.97
N ARG A 145 8.26 -0.56 -11.07
CA ARG A 145 7.52 -1.81 -11.26
C ARG A 145 8.40 -3.06 -11.37
N MET A 146 9.70 -2.88 -11.54
CA MET A 146 10.71 -3.93 -11.52
C MET A 146 11.41 -4.07 -10.14
N GLY A 147 10.92 -3.36 -9.12
CA GLY A 147 11.45 -3.40 -7.76
C GLY A 147 12.78 -2.68 -7.54
N LYS A 148 13.28 -1.88 -8.50
CA LYS A 148 14.59 -1.23 -8.39
C LYS A 148 14.67 -0.18 -7.27
N PHE A 149 13.54 0.32 -6.79
CA PHE A 149 13.44 1.30 -5.70
C PHE A 149 13.00 0.69 -4.36
N GLY A 150 13.16 -0.62 -4.18
CA GLY A 150 12.68 -1.32 -2.99
C GLY A 150 13.12 -0.71 -1.66
N LYS A 151 14.36 -0.21 -1.57
CA LYS A 151 14.88 0.46 -0.36
C LYS A 151 14.17 1.77 -0.08
N GLU A 152 13.97 2.61 -1.10
CA GLU A 152 13.28 3.87 -0.95
C GLU A 152 11.78 3.67 -0.63
N VAL A 153 11.16 2.65 -1.22
CA VAL A 153 9.78 2.23 -0.88
C VAL A 153 9.69 1.81 0.58
N GLU A 154 10.60 0.95 1.04
CA GLU A 154 10.66 0.52 2.43
C GLU A 154 10.78 1.71 3.38
N VAL A 155 11.73 2.61 3.14
CA VAL A 155 11.95 3.80 3.98
C VAL A 155 10.70 4.67 4.06
N GLU A 156 10.09 5.01 2.92
CA GLU A 156 8.91 5.89 2.91
C GLU A 156 7.71 5.23 3.61
N LEU A 157 7.47 3.94 3.40
CA LEU A 157 6.37 3.24 4.06
C LEU A 157 6.59 3.11 5.58
N VAL A 158 7.83 2.90 6.02
CA VAL A 158 8.17 2.92 7.45
C VAL A 158 7.95 4.31 8.04
N GLU A 159 8.32 5.38 7.33
CA GLU A 159 8.02 6.75 7.75
C GLU A 159 6.52 6.98 7.87
N ILE A 160 5.72 6.56 6.89
CA ILE A 160 4.26 6.64 6.93
C ILE A 160 3.70 5.93 8.16
N LEU A 161 4.15 4.71 8.45
CA LEU A 161 3.67 3.91 9.58
C LEU A 161 4.09 4.47 10.94
N THR A 162 5.21 5.20 11.02
CA THR A 162 5.80 5.66 12.28
C THR A 162 5.58 7.13 12.61
N LYS A 163 4.78 7.84 11.79
CA LYS A 163 4.22 9.16 12.12
C LYS A 163 3.28 9.07 13.32
#